data_AF-A0A846U899-F1
#
_entry.id   AF-A0A846U899-F1
#
_cell.length_a   1.000
_cell.length_b   1.000
_cell.length_c   1.000
_cell.angle_alpha   90.00
_cell.angle_beta   90.00
_cell.angle_gamma   90.00
#
_symmetry.space_group_name_H-M   'P 1'
#
loop_
_entity.id
_entity.type
_entity.pdbx_description
1 polymer ?
#
loop_
_entity_poly.entity_id
_entity_poly.type
_entity_poly.pdbx_seq_one_letter_code
_entity_poly.pdbx_strand_id
1 'polypeptide(L)'
;MPALTDSFSPSQFSPSQLPPAPDALRQRPLIADLLALSGFRTLMAREGTPVNIARMMFDRPYAYERIAVAHGSADAALQRAALQLFGLYLASDPDIH
;
A
#
# COMPACT_ATOMS: atom_id res chain seq x y z
N MET A 1 29.67 21.80 55.06
CA MET A 1 30.05 20.61 54.26
C MET A 1 29.78 19.38 55.12
N PRO A 2 28.67 18.67 54.86
CA PRO A 2 28.66 17.44 54.06
C PRO A 2 27.55 17.47 52.98
N ALA A 3 27.84 17.10 51.73
CA ALA A 3 27.87 15.76 51.12
C ALA A 3 26.51 15.37 50.50
N LEU A 4 26.52 15.42 49.16
CA LEU A 4 25.51 14.99 48.21
C LEU A 4 24.97 13.59 48.50
N THR A 5 23.65 13.39 48.36
CA THR A 5 23.07 12.17 47.74
C THR A 5 21.69 12.51 47.15
N ASP A 6 21.68 13.20 46.02
CA ASP A 6 20.47 13.26 45.18
C ASP A 6 20.33 11.89 44.51
N SER A 7 19.41 11.06 45.00
CA SER A 7 19.12 9.73 44.46
C SER A 7 18.44 9.87 43.10
N PHE A 8 19.23 10.02 42.04
CA PHE A 8 18.75 9.78 40.68
C PHE A 8 18.43 8.29 40.50
N SER A 9 17.15 7.94 40.57
CA SER A 9 16.63 6.63 40.14
C SER A 9 16.51 6.59 38.62
N PRO A 10 17.26 5.74 37.88
CA PRO A 10 17.15 5.62 36.43
C PRO A 10 16.14 4.53 36.00
N SER A 11 15.02 4.36 36.70
CA SER A 11 14.13 3.19 36.52
C SER A 11 12.77 3.46 35.86
N GLN A 12 12.58 4.59 35.16
CA GLN A 12 11.28 4.92 34.56
C GLN A 12 11.23 4.87 33.02
N PHE A 13 12.29 4.43 32.35
CA PHE A 13 12.18 4.04 30.94
C PHE A 13 11.51 2.67 30.85
N SER A 14 10.17 2.66 30.91
CA SER A 14 9.38 1.52 30.46
C SER A 14 9.42 1.48 28.94
N PRO A 15 10.02 0.46 28.28
CA PRO A 15 10.02 0.35 26.82
C PRO A 15 8.67 -0.16 26.26
N SER A 16 7.62 -0.25 27.08
CA SER A 16 6.47 -1.11 26.79
C SER A 16 5.20 -0.43 26.30
N GLN A 17 5.20 0.86 25.94
CA GLN A 17 4.02 1.45 25.31
C GLN A 17 4.39 2.50 24.27
N LEU A 18 4.98 2.04 23.17
CA LEU A 18 4.80 2.73 21.90
C LEU A 18 3.28 2.68 21.61
N PRO A 19 2.57 3.82 21.47
CA PRO A 19 1.20 3.77 20.98
C PRO A 19 1.22 3.05 19.61
N PRO A 20 0.26 2.16 19.30
CA PRO A 20 0.14 1.67 17.93
C PRO A 20 -0.05 2.91 17.06
N ALA A 21 0.91 3.16 16.17
CA ALA A 21 0.82 4.29 15.26
C ALA A 21 -0.56 4.24 14.58
N PRO A 22 -1.34 5.34 14.55
CA PRO A 22 -2.67 5.36 13.94
C PRO A 22 -2.65 4.96 12.44
N ASP A 23 -1.47 4.94 11.81
CA ASP A 23 -1.26 4.44 10.45
C ASP A 23 -1.27 2.91 10.31
N ALA A 24 -0.98 2.14 11.37
CA ALA A 24 -0.88 0.68 11.26
C ALA A 24 -2.23 0.00 10.94
N LEU A 25 -3.34 0.58 11.42
CA LEU A 25 -4.69 0.13 11.08
C LEU A 25 -5.16 0.59 9.68
N ARG A 26 -4.49 1.59 9.07
CA ARG A 26 -4.82 2.10 7.73
C ARG A 26 -4.12 1.39 6.58
N GLN A 27 -3.08 0.59 6.85
CA GLN A 27 -2.29 -0.04 5.80
C GLN A 27 -2.87 -1.38 5.34
N ARG A 28 -4.19 -1.49 5.24
CA ARG A 28 -4.79 -2.68 4.63
C ARG A 28 -4.58 -2.55 3.12
N PRO A 29 -3.88 -3.50 2.48
CA PRO A 29 -3.61 -3.41 1.06
C PRO A 29 -4.93 -3.39 0.29
N LEU A 30 -5.02 -2.51 -0.70
CA LEU A 30 -6.17 -2.37 -1.58
C LEU A 30 -6.43 -3.64 -2.40
N ILE A 31 -5.39 -4.42 -2.68
CA ILE A 31 -5.43 -5.73 -3.30
C ILE A 31 -4.34 -6.58 -2.67
N ALA A 32 -4.67 -7.83 -2.30
CA ALA A 32 -3.70 -8.80 -1.82
C ALA A 32 -3.16 -9.74 -2.92
N ASP A 33 -3.75 -9.70 -4.12
CA ASP A 33 -3.31 -10.53 -5.24
C ASP A 33 -2.05 -9.95 -5.92
N LEU A 34 -0.90 -10.33 -5.37
CA LEU A 34 0.41 -9.99 -5.89
C LEU A 34 0.68 -10.62 -7.26
N LEU A 35 0.05 -11.75 -7.59
CA LEU A 35 0.24 -12.41 -8.88
C LEU A 35 -0.38 -11.56 -9.98
N ALA A 36 -1.63 -11.13 -9.81
CA ALA A 36 -2.32 -10.22 -10.73
C ALA A 36 -1.54 -8.90 -10.90
N LEU A 37 -1.05 -8.32 -9.80
CA LEU A 37 -0.24 -7.10 -9.82
C LEU A 37 1.10 -7.27 -10.57
N SER A 38 1.77 -8.41 -10.39
CA SER A 38 3.04 -8.69 -11.07
C SER A 38 2.85 -8.88 -12.59
N GLY A 39 1.79 -9.57 -12.99
CA GLY A 39 1.40 -9.73 -14.39
C GLY A 39 1.06 -8.39 -15.04
N PHE A 40 0.24 -7.58 -14.36
CA PHE A 40 -0.12 -6.24 -14.80
C PHE A 40 1.12 -5.34 -14.96
N ARG A 41 2.05 -5.35 -14.00
CA ARG A 41 3.32 -4.60 -14.10
C ARG A 41 4.15 -5.02 -15.31
N THR A 42 4.18 -6.30 -15.61
CA THR A 42 4.94 -6.82 -16.76
C THR A 42 4.35 -6.35 -18.07
N LEU A 43 3.02 -6.39 -18.21
CA LEU A 43 2.31 -5.88 -19.40
C LEU A 43 2.50 -4.36 -19.57
N MET A 44 2.31 -3.60 -18.50
CA MET A 44 2.53 -2.15 -18.48
C MET A 44 3.97 -1.76 -18.83
N ALA A 45 4.97 -2.52 -18.37
CA ALA A 45 6.36 -2.30 -18.72
C ALA A 45 6.64 -2.57 -20.22
N ARG A 46 5.97 -3.56 -20.82
CA ARG A 46 6.07 -3.84 -22.27
C ARG A 46 5.48 -2.72 -23.12
N GLU A 47 4.45 -2.04 -22.62
CA GLU A 47 3.88 -0.84 -23.25
C GLU A 47 4.72 0.44 -23.01
N GLY A 48 5.78 0.36 -22.21
CA GLY A 48 6.66 1.49 -21.90
C GLY A 48 6.22 2.33 -20.70
N THR A 49 5.15 1.95 -20.00
CA THR A 49 4.63 2.69 -18.84
C THR A 49 4.72 1.85 -17.56
N PRO A 50 5.91 1.64 -16.97
CA PRO A 50 6.03 0.80 -15.78
C PRO A 50 5.23 1.35 -14.58
N VAL A 51 4.73 0.42 -13.76
CA VAL A 51 3.97 0.72 -12.53
C VAL A 51 4.74 0.32 -11.28
N ASN A 52 4.48 1.05 -10.19
CA ASN A 52 5.03 0.76 -8.88
C ASN A 52 4.05 -0.09 -8.07
N ILE A 53 4.42 -1.34 -7.72
CA ILE A 53 3.56 -2.29 -6.99
C ILE A 53 3.15 -1.74 -5.63
N ALA A 54 4.07 -1.16 -4.87
CA ALA A 54 3.75 -0.63 -3.55
C ALA A 54 2.70 0.49 -3.66
N ARG A 55 2.84 1.39 -4.64
CA ARG A 55 1.82 2.43 -4.88
C ARG A 55 0.51 1.82 -5.35
N MET A 56 0.50 0.81 -6.21
CA MET A 56 -0.74 0.11 -6.56
C MET A 56 -1.45 -0.42 -5.29
N MET A 57 -0.72 -1.02 -4.36
CA MET A 57 -1.30 -1.63 -3.17
C MET A 57 -1.85 -0.64 -2.15
N PHE A 58 -1.36 0.60 -2.09
CA PHE A 58 -1.67 1.53 -1.00
C PHE A 58 -2.18 2.92 -1.46
N ASP A 59 -1.97 3.28 -2.72
CA ASP A 59 -2.33 4.57 -3.30
C ASP A 59 -3.43 4.37 -4.35
N ARG A 60 -4.68 4.50 -3.90
CA ARG A 60 -5.89 4.26 -4.71
C ARG A 60 -5.96 5.19 -5.94
N PRO A 61 -5.73 6.52 -5.82
CA PRO A 61 -5.64 7.40 -6.99
C PRO A 61 -4.63 6.92 -8.04
N TYR A 62 -3.42 6.56 -7.60
CA TYR A 62 -2.40 6.03 -8.50
C TYR A 62 -2.84 4.73 -9.18
N ALA A 63 -3.45 3.81 -8.42
CA ALA A 63 -3.95 2.56 -8.96
C ALA A 63 -5.00 2.77 -10.04
N TYR A 64 -6.00 3.62 -9.79
CA TYR A 64 -7.06 3.90 -10.77
C TYR A 64 -6.54 4.64 -12.01
N GLU A 65 -5.60 5.57 -11.85
CA GLU A 65 -4.94 6.22 -12.99
C GLU A 65 -4.23 5.18 -13.87
N ARG A 66 -3.44 4.27 -13.28
CA ARG A 66 -2.74 3.22 -14.03
C ARG A 66 -3.69 2.22 -14.68
N ILE A 67 -4.77 1.85 -14.01
CA ILE A 67 -5.82 0.97 -14.56
C ILE A 67 -6.51 1.65 -15.76
N ALA A 68 -6.83 2.94 -15.66
CA ALA A 68 -7.45 3.69 -16.76
C ALA A 68 -6.55 3.78 -17.99
N VAL A 69 -5.25 4.04 -17.78
CA VAL A 69 -4.24 4.02 -18.86
C VAL A 69 -4.20 2.65 -19.54
N ALA A 70 -4.10 1.57 -18.75
CA ALA A 70 -4.06 0.20 -19.27
C ALA A 70 -5.33 -0.21 -20.02
N HIS A 71 -6.50 0.26 -19.57
CA HIS A 71 -7.77 0.04 -20.26
C HIS A 71 -7.85 0.78 -21.60
N GLY A 72 -7.20 1.94 -21.71
CA GLY A 72 -7.10 2.70 -22.97
C GLY A 72 -6.07 2.16 -23.97
N SER A 73 -5.25 1.18 -23.58
CA SER A 73 -4.26 0.55 -24.45
C SER A 73 -4.89 -0.19 -25.63
N ALA A 74 -4.16 -0.33 -26.73
CA ALA A 74 -4.53 -1.21 -27.85
C ALA A 74 -4.24 -2.70 -27.58
N ASP A 75 -3.51 -3.03 -26.50
CA ASP A 75 -3.23 -4.42 -26.12
C ASP A 75 -4.42 -5.05 -25.37
N ALA A 76 -5.08 -6.01 -26.03
CA ALA A 76 -6.22 -6.72 -25.47
C ALA A 76 -5.89 -7.54 -24.19
N ALA A 77 -4.64 -7.95 -23.99
CA ALA A 77 -4.22 -8.59 -22.75
C ALA A 77 -4.15 -7.57 -21.60
N LEU A 78 -3.63 -6.37 -21.87
CA LEU A 78 -3.52 -5.30 -20.89
C LEU A 78 -4.89 -4.74 -20.51
N GLN A 79 -5.80 -4.57 -21.48
CA GLN A 79 -7.20 -4.21 -21.21
C GLN A 79 -7.90 -5.21 -20.27
N ARG A 80 -7.77 -6.52 -20.56
CA ARG A 80 -8.35 -7.57 -19.71
C ARG A 80 -7.72 -7.59 -18.32
N ALA A 81 -6.42 -7.37 -18.21
CA ALA A 81 -5.74 -7.30 -16.92
C ALA A 81 -6.22 -6.08 -16.11
N ALA A 82 -6.43 -4.94 -16.76
CA ALA A 82 -6.94 -3.72 -16.13
C ALA A 82 -8.34 -3.92 -15.53
N LEU A 83 -9.26 -4.53 -16.29
CA LEU A 83 -10.62 -4.83 -15.82
C LEU A 83 -10.64 -5.82 -14.66
N GLN A 84 -9.81 -6.87 -14.71
CA GLN A 84 -9.68 -7.83 -13.61
C GLN A 84 -9.16 -7.14 -12.35
N LEU A 85 -8.11 -6.31 -12.48
CA LEU A 85 -7.58 -5.54 -11.35
C LEU A 85 -8.67 -4.64 -10.77
N PHE A 86 -9.39 -3.88 -11.61
CA PHE A 86 -10.44 -2.98 -11.15
C PHE A 86 -11.51 -3.69 -10.32
N GLY A 87 -11.96 -4.87 -10.76
CA GLY A 87 -12.91 -5.69 -9.98
C GLY A 87 -12.38 -6.09 -8.61
N LEU A 88 -11.09 -6.41 -8.51
CA LEU A 88 -10.43 -6.73 -7.24
C LEU A 88 -10.29 -5.49 -6.33
N TYR A 89 -10.07 -4.30 -6.88
CA TYR A 89 -10.07 -3.05 -6.10
C TYR A 89 -11.46 -2.75 -5.54
N LEU A 90 -12.51 -2.89 -6.35
CA LEU A 90 -13.89 -2.69 -5.91
C LEU A 90 -14.29 -3.65 -4.78
N ALA A 91 -13.95 -4.94 -4.92
CA ALA A 91 -14.25 -5.94 -3.88
C ALA A 91 -13.52 -5.69 -2.56
N SER A 92 -12.41 -4.95 -2.61
CA SER A 92 -11.59 -4.62 -1.45
C SER A 92 -11.91 -3.25 -0.87
N ASP A 93 -12.77 -2.46 -1.55
CA ASP A 93 -13.16 -1.11 -1.14
C ASP A 93 -14.35 -1.17 -0.17
N PRO A 94 -14.16 -0.86 1.12
CA PRO A 94 -15.26 -0.85 2.08
C PRO A 94 -16.21 0.34 1.91
N ASP A 95 -15.81 1.39 1.18
CA ASP A 95 -16.59 2.63 1.05
C ASP A 95 -17.59 2.60 -0.14
N ILE A 96 -17.58 1.53 -0.94
CA ILE A 96 -18.45 1.36 -2.12
C ILE A 96 -19.73 0.53 -1.82
N HIS A 97 -19.98 0.21 -0.54
CA HIS A 97 -21.15 -0.56 -0.10
C HIS A 97 -22.00 0.16 0.94
#